data_AF-A0A7X6GVT1-F1
#
_entry.id   AF-A0A7X6GVT1-F1
#
_cell.length_a   1.000
_cell.length_b   1.000
_cell.length_c   1.000
_cell.angle_alpha   90.00
_cell.angle_beta   90.00
_cell.angle_gamma   90.00
#
_symmetry.space_group_name_H-M   'P 1'
#
loop_
_entity.id
_entity.type
_entity.pdbx_description
1 polymer ?
#
loop_
_entity_poly.entity_id
_entity_poly.type
_entity_poly.pdbx_seq_one_letter_code
_entity_poly.pdbx_strand_id
1 'polypeptide(L)'
;MTDATARAAALLREHRESIDRLDAILVYTLGERFKHTQAVGRLKAEHDLPPSDPAREAAQIARLEDLAKRADLDPDFAKKVLKFIIQEVIRHHELHQENGA
;
A
#
# COMPACT_ATOMS: atom_id res chain seq x y z
N MET A 1 -7.47 -29.73 28.69
CA MET A 1 -8.04 -29.10 27.47
C MET A 1 -8.76 -30.19 26.70
N THR A 2 -9.97 -29.95 26.20
CA THR A 2 -10.66 -30.95 25.35
C THR A 2 -9.95 -31.05 24.01
N ASP A 3 -10.06 -32.21 23.35
CA ASP A 3 -9.46 -32.47 22.03
C ASP A 3 -9.85 -31.40 20.99
N ALA A 4 -11.10 -30.91 21.05
CA ALA A 4 -11.60 -29.82 20.21
C ALA A 4 -10.85 -28.49 20.43
N THR A 5 -10.53 -28.12 21.68
CA THR A 5 -9.78 -26.90 21.97
C THR A 5 -8.34 -26.99 21.47
N ALA A 6 -7.70 -28.16 21.61
CA ALA A 6 -6.34 -28.39 21.12
C ALA A 6 -6.28 -28.32 19.58
N ARG A 7 -7.25 -28.92 18.89
CA ARG A 7 -7.38 -28.83 17.43
C ARG A 7 -7.62 -27.40 16.95
N ALA A 8 -8.50 -26.65 17.61
CA ALA A 8 -8.74 -25.25 17.29
C ALA A 8 -7.47 -24.39 17.46
N ALA A 9 -6.70 -24.61 18.52
CA ALA A 9 -5.44 -23.90 18.74
C ALA A 9 -4.40 -24.18 17.64
N ALA A 10 -4.31 -25.43 17.16
CA ALA A 10 -3.43 -25.79 16.05
C ALA A 10 -3.81 -25.08 14.74
N LEU A 11 -5.10 -25.07 14.39
CA LEU A 11 -5.59 -24.36 13.19
C LEU A 11 -5.37 -22.85 13.28
N LEU A 12 -5.63 -22.25 14.46
CA LEU A 12 -5.36 -20.83 14.68
C LEU A 12 -3.88 -20.49 14.48
N ARG A 13 -2.97 -21.36 14.91
CA ARG A 13 -1.54 -21.17 14.70
C ARG A 13 -1.18 -21.18 13.21
N GLU A 14 -1.69 -22.14 12.45
CA GLU A 14 -1.43 -22.24 11.00
C GLU A 14 -1.96 -21.02 10.23
N HIS A 15 -3.15 -20.54 10.58
CA HIS A 15 -3.70 -19.31 10.00
C HIS A 15 -2.83 -18.10 10.33
N ARG A 16 -2.37 -17.95 11.57
CA ARG A 16 -1.49 -16.85 11.98
C ARG A 16 -0.15 -16.88 11.25
N GLU A 17 0.47 -18.05 11.13
CA GLU A 17 1.70 -18.20 10.35
C GLU A 17 1.50 -17.77 8.88
N SER A 18 0.30 -17.98 8.33
CA SER A 18 -0.04 -17.52 6.97
C SER A 18 -0.24 -16.01 6.90
N ILE A 19 -0.88 -15.42 7.90
CA ILE A 19 -1.06 -13.96 8.03
C ILE A 19 0.31 -13.28 8.15
N ASP A 20 1.20 -13.78 9.01
CA ASP A 20 2.54 -13.20 9.19
C ASP A 20 3.34 -13.17 7.88
N ARG A 21 3.19 -14.19 7.04
CA ARG A 21 3.81 -14.22 5.70
C ARG A 21 3.20 -13.19 4.76
N LEU A 22 1.88 -13.02 4.77
CA LEU A 22 1.21 -12.01 3.95
C LEU A 22 1.59 -10.59 4.40
N ASP A 23 1.71 -10.35 5.70
CA ASP A 23 2.14 -9.08 6.26
C ASP A 23 3.56 -8.72 5.81
N ALA A 24 4.48 -9.69 5.80
CA ALA A 24 5.82 -9.47 5.25
C ALA A 24 5.78 -9.05 3.76
N ILE A 25 4.95 -9.72 2.94
CA ILE A 25 4.77 -9.35 1.52
C ILE A 25 4.23 -7.93 1.39
N LEU A 26 3.25 -7.54 2.21
CA LEU A 26 2.69 -6.19 2.21
C LEU A 26 3.76 -5.15 2.53
N VAL A 27 4.56 -5.37 3.58
CA VAL A 27 5.61 -4.44 4.00
C VAL A 27 6.68 -4.27 2.93
N TYR A 28 7.19 -5.38 2.36
CA TYR A 28 8.19 -5.30 1.29
C TYR A 28 7.64 -4.63 0.03
N THR A 29 6.40 -4.93 -0.35
CA THR A 29 5.73 -4.31 -1.50
C THR A 29 5.57 -2.79 -1.31
N LEU A 30 5.19 -2.36 -0.10
CA LEU A 30 5.12 -0.95 0.23
C LEU A 30 6.50 -0.30 0.12
N GLY A 31 7.54 -0.91 0.71
CA GLY A 31 8.91 -0.41 0.63
C GLY A 31 9.38 -0.16 -0.82
N GLU A 32 9.16 -1.12 -1.71
CA GLU A 32 9.46 -0.96 -3.13
C GLU A 32 8.62 0.14 -3.80
N ARG A 33 7.32 0.20 -3.48
CA ARG A 33 6.42 1.24 -4.00
C ARG A 33 6.91 2.65 -3.59
N PHE A 34 7.34 2.84 -2.35
CA PHE A 34 7.86 4.12 -1.86
C PHE A 34 9.16 4.54 -2.58
N LYS A 35 10.07 3.59 -2.86
CA LYS A 35 11.28 3.90 -3.65
C LYS A 35 10.93 4.41 -5.05
N HIS A 36 9.95 3.79 -5.70
CA HIS A 36 9.50 4.22 -7.02
C HIS A 36 8.79 5.58 -7.01
N THR A 37 7.95 5.87 -6.01
CA THR A 37 7.31 7.19 -5.93
C THR A 37 8.32 8.30 -5.69
N GLN A 38 9.35 8.07 -4.89
CA GLN A 38 10.47 9.01 -4.72
C GLN A 38 11.26 9.21 -6.02
N ALA A 39 11.54 8.14 -6.76
CA ALA A 39 12.22 8.24 -8.06
C ALA A 39 11.39 9.05 -9.08
N VAL A 40 10.07 8.83 -9.13
CA VAL A 40 9.15 9.62 -9.95
C VAL A 40 9.15 11.09 -9.50
N GLY A 41 9.14 11.37 -8.20
CA GLY A 41 9.22 12.73 -7.68
C GLY A 41 10.49 13.45 -8.10
N ARG A 42 11.65 12.80 -7.98
CA ARG A 42 12.94 13.35 -8.45
C ARG A 42 12.93 13.61 -9.95
N LEU A 43 12.45 12.66 -10.74
CA LEU A 43 12.36 12.79 -12.20
C LEU A 43 11.45 13.96 -12.61
N LYS A 44 10.33 14.14 -11.91
CA LYS A 44 9.44 15.28 -12.16
C LYS A 44 10.12 16.60 -11.85
N ALA A 45 10.84 16.68 -10.73
CA ALA A 45 11.57 17.89 -10.34
C ALA A 45 12.71 18.23 -11.31
N GLU A 46 13.46 17.23 -11.79
CA GLU A 46 14.54 17.41 -12.77
C GLU A 46 14.06 17.95 -14.13
N HIS A 47 12.80 17.68 -14.49
CA HIS A 47 12.22 18.04 -15.77
C HIS A 47 11.09 19.08 -15.69
N ASP A 48 10.97 19.79 -14.57
CA ASP A 48 9.92 20.79 -14.32
C ASP A 48 8.49 20.28 -14.61
N LEU A 49 8.25 18.99 -14.37
CA LEU A 49 6.94 18.36 -14.58
C LEU A 49 6.02 18.60 -13.39
N PRO A 50 4.70 18.75 -13.61
CA PRO A 50 3.77 19.01 -12.53
C PRO A 50 3.73 17.86 -11.50
N PRO A 51 3.63 18.18 -10.20
CA PRO A 51 3.58 17.17 -9.15
C PRO A 51 2.32 16.30 -9.23
N SER A 52 1.19 16.87 -9.64
CA SER A 52 -0.09 16.15 -9.85
C SER A 52 -0.32 15.83 -11.33
N ASP A 53 -0.98 14.69 -11.57
CA ASP A 53 -1.51 14.29 -12.87
C ASP A 53 -2.94 13.74 -12.65
N PRO A 54 -3.97 14.61 -12.76
CA PRO A 54 -5.35 14.23 -12.44
C PRO A 54 -5.89 13.07 -13.27
N ALA A 55 -5.46 12.94 -14.53
CA ALA A 55 -5.88 11.84 -15.40
C ALA A 55 -5.27 10.51 -14.92
N ARG A 56 -3.99 10.53 -14.54
CA ARG A 56 -3.31 9.38 -13.95
C ARG A 56 -3.92 8.99 -12.61
N GLU A 57 -4.29 9.96 -11.77
CA GLU A 57 -4.93 9.72 -10.48
C GLU A 57 -6.30 9.06 -10.64
N ALA A 58 -7.15 9.56 -11.53
CA ALA A 58 -8.45 8.96 -11.84
C ALA A 58 -8.32 7.51 -12.34
N ALA A 59 -7.37 7.25 -13.23
CA ALA A 59 -7.11 5.89 -13.73
C ALA A 59 -6.61 4.92 -12.63
N GLN A 60 -5.84 5.43 -11.65
CA GLN A 60 -5.40 4.62 -10.50
C GLN A 60 -6.57 4.22 -9.61
N ILE A 61 -7.50 5.13 -9.35
CA ILE A 61 -8.69 4.87 -8.52
C ILE A 61 -9.56 3.81 -9.21
N ALA A 62 -9.88 3.98 -10.49
CA ALA A 62 -10.69 3.02 -11.24
C ALA A 62 -10.06 1.62 -11.28
N ARG A 63 -8.74 1.53 -11.51
CA ARG A 63 -8.01 0.25 -11.47
C ARG A 63 -8.02 -0.38 -10.08
N LEU A 64 -7.92 0.42 -9.02
CA LEU A 64 -7.97 -0.10 -7.65
C LEU A 64 -9.34 -0.68 -7.31
N GLU A 65 -10.42 0.01 -7.70
CA GLU A 65 -11.78 -0.48 -7.49
C GLU A 65 -12.00 -1.83 -8.18
N ASP A 66 -11.49 -2.00 -9.41
CA ASP A 66 -11.53 -3.28 -10.12
C ASP A 66 -10.73 -4.37 -9.38
N LEU A 67 -9.51 -4.07 -8.95
CA LEU A 67 -8.67 -5.01 -8.20
C LEU A 67 -9.33 -5.43 -6.89
N ALA A 68 -9.96 -4.50 -6.17
CA ALA A 68 -10.66 -4.78 -4.93
C ALA A 68 -11.81 -5.77 -5.15
N LYS A 69 -12.65 -5.50 -6.17
CA LYS A 69 -13.75 -6.40 -6.55
C LYS A 69 -13.25 -7.80 -6.91
N ARG A 70 -12.16 -7.89 -7.69
CA ARG A 70 -11.56 -9.17 -8.10
C ARG A 70 -10.93 -9.94 -6.95
N ALA A 71 -10.51 -9.25 -5.90
CA ALA A 71 -9.89 -9.82 -4.71
C ALA A 71 -10.90 -10.14 -3.59
N ASP A 72 -12.21 -9.95 -3.84
CA ASP A 72 -13.27 -10.03 -2.82
C ASP A 72 -12.99 -9.12 -1.60
N LEU A 73 -12.42 -7.95 -1.89
CA LEU A 73 -12.12 -6.92 -0.91
C LEU A 73 -13.10 -5.75 -1.07
N ASP A 74 -13.61 -5.23 0.04
CA ASP A 74 -14.45 -4.03 0.04
C ASP A 74 -13.77 -2.88 -0.72
N PRO A 75 -14.34 -2.38 -1.83
CA PRO A 75 -13.77 -1.29 -2.60
C PRO A 75 -13.55 -0.02 -1.78
N ASP A 76 -14.41 0.28 -0.80
CA ASP A 76 -14.26 1.46 0.03
C ASP A 76 -13.11 1.32 1.02
N PHE A 77 -12.90 0.12 1.56
CA PHE A 77 -11.69 -0.20 2.32
C PHE A 77 -10.43 -0.08 1.47
N ALA A 78 -10.43 -0.65 0.26
CA ALA A 78 -9.28 -0.54 -0.66
C ALA A 78 -8.91 0.93 -0.95
N LYS A 79 -9.91 1.78 -1.22
CA LYS A 79 -9.71 3.23 -1.40
C LYS A 79 -9.08 3.89 -0.18
N LYS A 80 -9.52 3.56 1.03
CA LYS A 80 -8.95 4.09 2.28
C LYS A 80 -7.47 3.72 2.40
N VAL A 81 -7.12 2.46 2.12
CA VAL A 81 -5.72 2.01 2.12
C VAL A 81 -4.89 2.77 1.09
N LEU A 82 -5.35 2.91 -0.15
CA LEU A 82 -4.60 3.67 -1.17
C LEU A 82 -4.46 5.14 -0.78
N LYS A 83 -5.53 5.78 -0.29
CA LYS A 83 -5.50 7.17 0.14
C LYS A 83 -4.46 7.38 1.25
N PHE A 84 -4.43 6.48 2.24
CA PHE A 84 -3.43 6.48 3.29
C PHE A 84 -2.00 6.37 2.72
N ILE A 85 -1.75 5.42 1.82
CA ILE A 85 -0.42 5.24 1.21
C ILE A 85 0.00 6.50 0.42
N ILE A 86 -0.91 7.09 -0.36
CA ILE A 86 -0.61 8.31 -1.15
C ILE A 86 -0.29 9.49 -0.22
N GLN A 87 -1.09 9.69 0.82
CA GLN A 87 -0.86 10.76 1.81
C GLN A 87 0.52 10.62 2.46
N GLU A 88 0.91 9.39 2.81
CA GLU A 88 2.20 9.12 3.42
C GLU A 88 3.37 9.38 2.45
N VAL A 89 3.20 9.07 1.16
CA VAL A 89 4.18 9.43 0.11
C VAL A 89 4.35 10.94 -0.01
N ILE A 90 3.26 11.71 0.01
CA ILE A 90 3.29 13.18 -0.10
C ILE A 90 4.02 13.77 1.10
N ARG A 91 3.66 13.36 2.32
CA ARG A 91 4.32 13.78 3.57
C ARG A 91 5.83 13.51 3.53
N HIS A 92 6.23 12.34 3.01
CA HIS A 92 7.65 12.01 2.82
C HIS A 92 8.34 12.88 1.77
N HIS A 93 7.65 13.31 0.70
CA HIS A 93 8.25 14.23 -0.27
C HIS A 93 8.46 15.62 0.34
N GLU A 94 7.45 16.16 1.03
CA GLU A 94 7.54 17.49 1.68
C GLU A 94 8.71 17.55 2.66
N LEU A 95 8.85 16.54 3.53
CA LEU A 95 9.93 16.49 4.53
C LEU A 95 11.34 16.37 3.90
N HIS A 96 11.45 15.70 2.76
CA HIS A 96 12.73 15.55 2.05
C HIS A 96 13.09 16.81 1.23
N GLN A 97 12.10 17.59 0.80
CA GLN A 97 12.34 18.91 0.20
C GLN A 97 12.79 19.93 1.25
N GLU A 98 12.27 19.86 2.48
CA GLU A 98 12.67 20.75 3.59
C GLU A 98 14.08 20.47 4.14
N ASN A 99 14.53 19.21 4.16
CA ASN A 99 15.86 18.82 4.66
C ASN A 99 16.94 18.77 3.55
N GLY A 100 16.60 19.15 2.33
CA GLY A 100 17.48 19.11 1.15
C GLY A 100 17.92 20.47 0.63
N ALA A 101 17.66 21.56 1.38
CA ALA A 101 18.07 22.93 1.06
C ALA A 101 19.23 23.40 1.95
#